data_AF-A0AAP0PUL3-F1
#
_entry.id   AF-A0AAP0PUL3-F1
#
_cell.length_a   1.000
_cell.length_b   1.000
_cell.length_c   1.000
_cell.angle_alpha   90.00
_cell.angle_beta   90.00
_cell.angle_gamma   90.00
#
_symmetry.space_group_name_H-M   'P 1'
#
loop_
_entity.id
_entity.type
_entity.pdbx_description
1 polymer ?
#
loop_
_entity_poly.entity_id
_entity_poly.type
_entity_poly.pdbx_seq_one_letter_code
_entity_poly.pdbx_strand_id
1 'polypeptide(L)'
;MRMRDIAARLKTLEVDMSESFLVHYILNTLPSQYAPFKISYNTHRDKWSINELTTMCVQEEGRLIMEQGENGVLLTMDKKKKDKRANWKGKDKMQP
;
A
#
# COMPACT_ATOMS: atom_id res chain seq x y z
N MET A 1 -10.87 -7.82 9.83
CA MET A 1 -9.64 -8.61 9.58
C MET A 1 -9.96 -10.09 9.70
N ARG A 2 -9.83 -10.86 8.62
CA ARG A 2 -10.13 -12.32 8.60
C ARG A 2 -9.40 -13.13 9.69
N MET A 3 -8.24 -12.65 10.15
CA MET A 3 -7.44 -13.30 11.19
C MET A 3 -8.12 -13.37 12.56
N ARG A 4 -8.89 -12.34 12.94
CA ARG A 4 -9.65 -12.35 14.21
C ARG A 4 -10.74 -13.43 14.17
N ASP A 5 -11.40 -13.57 13.03
CA ASP A 5 -12.45 -14.56 12.82
C ASP A 5 -11.87 -15.98 12.82
N ILE A 6 -10.70 -16.17 12.20
CA ILE A 6 -9.95 -17.45 12.24
C ILE A 6 -9.54 -17.79 13.68
N ALA A 7 -9.04 -16.82 14.45
CA ALA A 7 -8.70 -17.02 15.85
C ALA A 7 -9.91 -17.43 16.70
N ALA A 8 -11.05 -16.78 16.49
CA ALA A 8 -12.29 -17.15 17.18
C ALA A 8 -12.72 -18.58 16.85
N ARG A 9 -12.62 -19.00 15.58
CA ARG A 9 -12.93 -20.38 15.15
C ARG A 9 -11.93 -21.41 15.68
N LEU A 10 -10.65 -21.07 15.77
CA LEU A 10 -9.64 -21.97 16.34
C LEU A 10 -9.88 -22.16 17.84
N LYS A 11 -10.32 -21.10 18.53
CA LYS A 11 -10.70 -21.18 19.94
C LYS A 11 -11.87 -22.15 20.19
N THR A 12 -12.83 -22.27 19.27
CA THR A 12 -13.90 -23.29 19.38
C THR A 12 -13.39 -24.72 19.18
N LEU A 13 -12.19 -24.89 18.63
CA LEU A 13 -11.48 -26.15 18.47
C LEU A 13 -10.42 -26.36 19.56
N GLU A 14 -10.52 -25.62 20.67
CA GLU A 14 -9.57 -25.65 21.80
C GLU A 14 -8.13 -25.22 21.44
N VAL A 15 -7.95 -24.56 20.29
CA VAL A 15 -6.69 -23.95 19.89
C VAL A 15 -6.73 -22.47 20.22
N ASP A 16 -6.11 -22.10 21.35
CA ASP A 16 -5.96 -20.70 21.73
C ASP A 16 -4.71 -20.09 21.10
N MET A 17 -4.84 -18.87 20.59
CA MET A 17 -3.72 -18.12 20.02
C MET A 17 -3.58 -16.82 20.77
N SER A 18 -2.36 -16.53 21.23
CA SER A 18 -2.09 -15.26 21.90
C SER A 18 -2.25 -14.10 20.92
N GLU A 19 -2.67 -12.94 21.45
CA GLU A 19 -2.73 -11.72 20.63
C GLU A 19 -1.36 -11.36 20.03
N SER A 20 -0.28 -11.60 20.79
CA SER A 20 1.09 -11.38 20.32
C SER A 20 1.43 -12.24 19.10
N PHE A 21 1.00 -13.51 19.08
CA PHE A 21 1.19 -14.40 17.94
C PHE A 21 0.39 -13.90 16.73
N LEU A 22 -0.87 -13.50 16.93
CA LEU A 22 -1.72 -12.99 15.86
C LEU A 22 -1.15 -11.73 15.22
N VAL A 23 -0.66 -10.79 16.02
CA VAL A 23 0.01 -9.57 15.52
C VAL A 23 1.23 -9.94 14.69
N HIS A 24 2.09 -10.82 15.20
CA HIS A 24 3.29 -11.25 14.48
C HIS A 24 2.95 -11.98 13.17
N TYR A 25 1.96 -12.87 13.20
CA TYR A 25 1.47 -13.59 12.03
C TYR A 25 0.96 -12.63 10.96
N ILE A 26 0.09 -11.67 11.33
CA ILE A 26 -0.43 -10.66 10.40
C ILE A 26 0.73 -9.92 9.73
N LEU A 27 1.68 -9.39 10.51
CA LEU A 27 2.85 -8.66 9.99
C LEU A 27 3.68 -9.50 9.00
N ASN A 28 3.86 -10.79 9.27
CA ASN A 28 4.62 -11.68 8.39
C ASN A 28 3.86 -12.01 7.09
N THR A 29 2.54 -12.13 7.15
CA THR A 29 1.71 -12.41 5.95
C THR A 29 1.48 -11.22 5.03
N LEU A 30 1.73 -9.99 5.50
CA LEU A 30 1.56 -8.80 4.67
C LEU A 30 2.52 -8.78 3.46
N PRO A 31 2.04 -8.37 2.27
CA PRO A 31 2.85 -8.25 1.06
C PRO A 31 4.08 -7.34 1.24
N SER A 32 5.06 -7.47 0.35
CA SER A 32 6.29 -6.65 0.37
C SER A 32 6.03 -5.13 0.24
N GLN A 33 4.94 -4.74 -0.40
CA GLN A 33 4.51 -3.33 -0.55
C GLN A 33 4.23 -2.65 0.80
N TYR A 34 3.93 -3.43 1.85
CA TYR A 34 3.73 -2.96 3.23
C TYR A 34 5.06 -2.82 3.99
N ALA A 35 6.21 -2.79 3.32
CA ALA A 35 7.50 -2.59 4.00
C ALA A 35 7.52 -1.34 4.90
N PRO A 36 7.01 -0.16 4.48
CA PRO A 36 6.94 1.02 5.34
C PRO A 36 6.10 0.79 6.60
N PHE A 37 4.96 0.12 6.47
CA PHE A 37 4.12 -0.29 7.59
C PHE A 37 4.85 -1.19 8.60
N LYS A 38 5.59 -2.20 8.13
CA LYS A 38 6.38 -3.07 9.02
C LYS A 38 7.47 -2.30 9.76
N ILE A 39 8.10 -1.33 9.09
CA ILE A 39 9.08 -0.42 9.73
C ILE A 39 8.39 0.39 10.83
N SER A 40 7.22 0.99 10.56
CA SER A 40 6.46 1.77 11.54
C SER A 40 6.10 0.97 12.80
N TYR A 41 5.73 -0.31 12.64
CA TYR A 41 5.48 -1.20 13.77
C TYR A 41 6.78 -1.53 14.54
N ASN A 42 7.87 -1.83 13.84
CA ASN A 42 9.13 -2.24 14.45
C ASN A 42 9.80 -1.11 15.24
N THR A 43 9.65 0.15 14.79
CA THR A 43 10.23 1.32 15.45
C THR A 43 9.33 1.91 16.54
N HIS A 44 8.05 1.49 16.60
CA HIS A 44 7.17 1.83 17.72
C HIS A 44 7.64 1.18 19.01
N ARG A 45 7.77 2.00 20.06
CA ARG A 45 8.21 1.55 21.38
C ARG A 45 7.19 0.61 22.02
N ASP A 46 5.91 0.96 21.92
CA ASP A 46 4.81 0.16 22.43
C ASP A 46 4.26 -0.74 21.34
N LYS A 47 3.93 -1.99 21.70
CA LYS A 47 3.36 -2.95 20.74
C LYS A 47 1.90 -2.65 20.51
N TRP A 48 1.51 -2.59 19.24
CA TRP A 48 0.14 -2.40 18.84
C TRP A 48 -0.73 -3.60 19.24
N SER A 49 -1.90 -3.30 19.77
CA SER A 49 -3.02 -4.23 19.86
C SER A 49 -3.51 -4.65 18.47
N ILE A 50 -4.30 -5.72 18.40
CA ILE A 50 -4.92 -6.16 17.14
C ILE A 50 -5.79 -5.06 16.52
N ASN A 51 -6.47 -4.26 17.35
CA ASN A 51 -7.31 -3.17 16.88
C ASN A 51 -6.48 -2.04 16.25
N GLU A 52 -5.40 -1.62 16.91
CA GLU A 52 -4.49 -0.60 16.37
C GLU A 52 -3.82 -1.07 15.08
N LEU A 53 -3.31 -2.31 15.06
CA LEU A 53 -2.74 -2.93 13.86
C LEU A 53 -3.76 -2.94 12.70
N THR A 54 -5.03 -3.22 13.00
CA THR A 54 -6.10 -3.21 12.00
C THR A 54 -6.34 -1.82 11.43
N THR A 55 -6.46 -0.80 12.29
CA THR A 55 -6.66 0.59 11.85
C THR A 55 -5.50 1.08 11.00
N MET A 56 -4.26 0.81 11.44
CA MET A 56 -3.06 1.22 10.70
C MET A 56 -2.94 0.49 9.35
N CYS A 57 -3.32 -0.80 9.29
CA CYS A 57 -3.33 -1.55 8.02
C CYS A 57 -4.30 -0.92 7.01
N VAL A 58 -5.49 -0.51 7.44
CA VAL A 58 -6.49 0.13 6.55
C VAL A 58 -5.99 1.48 6.02
N GLN A 59 -5.30 2.26 6.86
CA GLN A 59 -4.67 3.50 6.40
C GLN A 59 -3.56 3.24 5.39
N GLU A 60 -2.69 2.26 5.63
CA GLU A 60 -1.62 1.90 4.70
C GLU A 60 -2.17 1.38 3.37
N GLU A 61 -3.25 0.60 3.40
CA GLU A 61 -3.95 0.16 2.18
C GLU A 61 -4.44 1.37 1.36
N GLY A 62 -5.03 2.37 2.02
CA GLY A 62 -5.43 3.63 1.38
C GLY A 62 -4.24 4.36 0.73
N ARG A 63 -3.11 4.47 1.44
CA ARG A 63 -1.86 5.05 0.89
C ARG A 63 -1.38 4.31 -0.35
N LEU A 64 -1.36 2.98 -0.31
CA LEU A 64 -0.93 2.14 -1.44
C LEU A 64 -1.84 2.28 -2.67
N ILE A 65 -3.15 2.40 -2.46
CA ILE A 65 -4.11 2.66 -3.54
C ILE A 65 -3.83 4.01 -4.22
N MET A 66 -3.58 5.05 -3.43
CA MET A 66 -3.24 6.38 -3.95
C MET A 66 -1.95 6.35 -4.78
N GLU A 67 -0.89 5.73 -4.26
CA GLU A 67 0.38 5.63 -4.99
C GLU A 67 0.25 4.87 -6.32
N GLN A 68 -0.56 3.80 -6.38
CA GLN A 68 -0.81 3.10 -7.64
C GLN A 68 -1.62 3.95 -8.63
N GLY A 69 -2.62 4.70 -8.16
CA GLY A 69 -3.38 5.62 -8.99
C GLY A 69 -2.55 6.78 -9.53
N GLU A 70 -1.66 7.34 -8.71
CA GLU A 70 -0.74 8.42 -9.08
C GLU A 70 0.32 7.97 -10.08
N ASN A 71 0.85 6.74 -9.93
CA ASN A 71 1.78 6.14 -10.89
C ASN A 71 1.15 5.95 -12.28
N GLY A 72 -0.14 5.63 -12.35
CA GLY A 72 -0.89 5.56 -13.62
C GLY A 72 -1.03 6.91 -14.31
N VAL A 73 -1.24 7.98 -13.54
CA VAL A 73 -1.37 9.35 -14.07
C VAL A 73 -0.03 9.90 -14.58
N LEU A 74 1.07 9.65 -13.86
CA LEU A 74 2.41 10.13 -14.26
C LEU A 74 2.83 9.58 -15.64
N LEU A 75 2.60 8.28 -15.89
CA LEU A 75 2.90 7.66 -17.19
C LEU A 75 2.11 8.26 -18.37
N THR A 76 0.91 8.78 -18.12
CA THR A 76 0.11 9.44 -19.17
C THR A 76 0.55 10.87 -19.46
N MET A 77 1.11 11.57 -18.47
CA MET A 77 1.59 12.95 -18.64
C MET A 77 2.88 13.01 -19.46
N ASP A 78 3.78 12.04 -19.32
CA ASP A 78 5.03 11.99 -20.09
C ASP A 78 4.79 11.79 -21.60
N LYS A 79 3.74 11.05 -21.97
CA LYS A 79 3.38 10.85 -23.39
C LYS A 79 2.87 12.13 -24.04
N LYS A 80 2.11 12.95 -23.29
CA LYS A 80 1.53 14.22 -23.79
C LYS A 80 2.58 15.31 -24.01
N LYS A 81 3.73 15.25 -23.34
CA LYS A 81 4.84 16.21 -23.53
C LYS A 81 5.66 15.94 -24.79
N LYS A 82 5.73 14.68 -25.25
CA LYS A 82 6.52 14.29 -26.43
C LYS A 82 5.85 14.70 -27.75
N ASP A 83 4.52 14.62 -27.84
CA ASP A 83 3.77 15.00 -29.05
C ASP A 83 3.76 16.51 -29.32
N LYS A 84 3.81 17.36 -28.27
CA LYS A 84 3.85 18.81 -28.46
C LYS A 84 5.18 19.33 -29.05
N ARG A 85 6.28 18.57 -28.92
CA ARG A 85 7.60 18.97 -29.44
C ARG A 85 7.78 18.67 -30.93
N ALA A 86 7.02 17.72 -31.48
CA ALA A 86 7.05 17.38 -32.91
C ALA A 86 6.30 18.42 -33.77
N ASN A 87 5.28 19.08 -33.22
CA ASN A 87 4.42 19.99 -33.99
C ASN A 87 5.01 21.41 -34.20
N TRP A 88 6.14 21.74 -33.55
CA TRP A 88 6.76 23.08 -33.67
C TRP A 88 7.95 23.15 -34.63
N LYS A 89 8.38 22.01 -35.21
CA LYS A 89 9.45 21.96 -36.22
C LYS A 89 8.98 22.04 -37.68
N GLY A 90 7.68 22.21 -37.92
CA GLY A 90 7.09 22.18 -39.28
C GLY A 90 6.53 23.51 -39.80
N LYS A 91 6.61 24.61 -39.05
CA LYS A 91 6.06 25.92 -39.47
C LYS A 91 7.11 27.01 -39.45
N ASP A 92 8.18 26.81 -40.20
CA ASP A 92 9.01 27.92 -40.67
C ASP A 92 9.69 27.46 -41.96
N LYS A 93 9.15 27.89 -43.11
CA LYS A 93 9.78 28.04 -44.45
C LYS A 93 8.74 28.01 -45.59
N MET A 94 8.30 29.22 -45.99
CA MET A 94 8.18 29.76 -47.37
C MET A 94 7.38 31.08 -47.24
N GLN A 95 8.02 32.21 -46.96
CA GLN A 95 8.61 33.23 -47.88
C GLN A 95 7.60 33.86 -48.87
N PRO A 96 7.73 35.17 -49.19
CA PRO A 96 6.69 35.99 -49.84
C PRO A 96 6.26 35.50 -51.22
#